data_AF-A0A816QD46-F1
#
_entry.id   AF-A0A816QD46-F1
#
_cell.length_a   1.000
_cell.length_b   1.000
_cell.length_c   1.000
_cell.angle_alpha   90.00
_cell.angle_beta   90.00
_cell.angle_gamma   90.00
#
_symmetry.space_group_name_H-M   'P 1'
#
loop_
_entity.id
_entity.type
_entity.pdbx_description
1 polymer ?
#
loop_
_entity_poly.entity_id
_entity_poly.type
_entity_poly.pdbx_seq_one_letter_code
_entity_poly.pdbx_strand_id
1 'polypeptide(L)'
;MSTANALNHTKDNNNFRVKRRINETNQKLLINTYKTNDSHGQTSTRLNAQFFHSQLLMDILLRMKTNIDDKNELIDLCKKELNNDKDELNILYEFSEIYSADKALWWYTRETFIYQFLNQALRIWDINLLVLFRFLIYDIQKQLEFNQCQDSMCVYHAQLISNSEFNILKNSIGEFISTNSFLSTSINIDEALSFLDNSILRDNLQPVLIVINADPTIKGVKPFANIAKHSYFTDEQEVLFMLGSVFQINNVCYSEDYHLWIINMTLCSDYNHKLKPVFDYMKNEYGNGETGLLSLGRVLRQMGKFNEAENYYLKFLNQKQQDYKSQAQCYHLLGNIAFDKGDYDLSLEYHLNSLDIKMKNFQVNDPSLAYSHNSIGIVHWKKGNKDKAIESYNRALKIWVQLYGEEDLKVAMCFNNMGIVYDDEKKYADALRCYEKTLMIRLKHLPIGHCDIGDTYNNMGAVHRCLGNHGRALYYFNRSLEIYEKSLFSQHPSIASTYKNIGITHEIKKNLIVALEFYNKAADIFHETLLMKHPDVIEIDRLIRNVSCRINA
;
A
#
# COMPACT_ATOMS: atom_id res chain seq x y z
N MET A 1 -15.18 -19.57 -55.38
CA MET A 1 -13.93 -19.34 -56.11
C MET A 1 -13.75 -17.84 -56.30
N SER A 2 -12.80 -17.24 -55.56
CA SER A 2 -11.89 -16.14 -55.96
C SER A 2 -11.33 -15.53 -54.66
N THR A 3 -10.21 -16.07 -54.17
CA THR A 3 -8.84 -15.53 -54.32
C THR A 3 -8.53 -14.38 -53.35
N ALA A 4 -7.83 -14.77 -52.28
CA ALA A 4 -6.58 -14.16 -51.82
C ALA A 4 -6.46 -12.63 -51.92
N ASN A 5 -6.72 -11.95 -50.79
CA ASN A 5 -5.95 -10.77 -50.40
C ASN A 5 -5.03 -11.17 -49.23
N ALA A 6 -4.09 -12.08 -49.53
CA ALA A 6 -2.85 -12.22 -48.79
C ALA A 6 -1.84 -11.28 -49.48
N LEU A 7 -1.89 -9.99 -49.17
CA LEU A 7 -0.94 -9.00 -49.67
C LEU A 7 -0.51 -8.09 -48.51
N ASN A 8 0.76 -8.28 -48.12
CA ASN A 8 1.63 -7.33 -47.40
C ASN A 8 1.54 -7.14 -45.86
N HIS A 9 1.05 -8.09 -45.07
CA HIS A 9 1.15 -7.99 -43.59
C HIS A 9 2.45 -8.55 -42.97
N THR A 10 3.31 -9.24 -43.71
CA THR A 10 4.47 -9.94 -43.13
C THR A 10 5.68 -9.05 -42.83
N LYS A 11 5.90 -7.96 -43.60
CA LYS A 11 6.99 -7.01 -43.34
C LYS A 11 6.67 -6.05 -42.18
N ASP A 12 5.43 -5.60 -42.09
CA ASP A 12 4.99 -4.73 -40.99
C ASP A 12 4.94 -5.50 -39.66
N ASN A 13 4.44 -6.75 -39.66
CA ASN A 13 4.44 -7.58 -38.45
C ASN A 13 5.86 -7.84 -37.90
N ASN A 14 6.87 -7.98 -38.76
CA ASN A 14 8.25 -8.11 -38.30
C ASN A 14 8.78 -6.80 -37.69
N ASN A 15 8.44 -5.63 -38.24
CA ASN A 15 8.80 -4.34 -37.65
C ASN A 15 8.11 -4.10 -36.30
N PHE A 16 6.82 -4.47 -36.17
CA PHE A 16 6.10 -4.40 -34.89
C PHE A 16 6.60 -5.44 -33.88
N ARG A 17 6.95 -6.65 -34.31
CA ARG A 17 7.64 -7.62 -33.42
C ARG A 17 8.95 -7.06 -32.90
N VAL A 18 9.77 -6.46 -33.76
CA VAL A 18 11.07 -5.88 -33.37
C VAL A 18 10.90 -4.68 -32.44
N LYS A 19 9.96 -3.77 -32.70
CA LYS A 19 9.69 -2.63 -31.81
C LYS A 19 9.09 -3.07 -30.47
N ARG A 20 8.15 -4.03 -30.44
CA ARG A 20 7.62 -4.64 -29.21
C ARG A 20 8.76 -5.26 -28.39
N ARG A 21 9.67 -5.99 -29.05
CA ARG A 21 10.86 -6.59 -28.43
C ARG A 21 11.79 -5.55 -27.81
N ILE A 22 12.08 -4.44 -28.51
CA ILE A 22 12.93 -3.35 -27.97
C ILE A 22 12.25 -2.65 -26.79
N ASN A 23 10.93 -2.48 -26.86
CA ASN A 23 10.15 -1.86 -25.81
C ASN A 23 10.07 -2.75 -24.57
N GLU A 24 9.80 -4.06 -24.67
CA GLU A 24 9.72 -4.97 -23.53
C GLU A 24 11.08 -5.18 -22.82
N THR A 25 12.20 -5.11 -23.57
CA THR A 25 13.56 -5.43 -23.08
C THR A 25 14.30 -4.26 -22.44
N ASN A 26 14.00 -3.01 -22.80
CA ASN A 26 14.64 -1.81 -22.22
C ASN A 26 13.96 -1.30 -20.94
N GLN A 27 13.10 -2.11 -20.36
CA GLN A 27 11.97 -1.61 -19.61
C GLN A 27 12.00 -2.19 -18.19
N LYS A 28 12.52 -1.40 -17.24
CA LYS A 28 12.67 -1.72 -15.80
C LYS A 28 11.46 -2.47 -15.22
N LEU A 29 11.68 -3.61 -14.56
CA LEU A 29 10.61 -4.42 -13.97
C LEU A 29 10.39 -3.94 -12.52
N LEU A 30 9.22 -3.39 -12.22
CA LEU A 30 8.93 -2.97 -10.85
C LEU A 30 8.61 -4.20 -9.99
N ILE A 31 9.63 -4.72 -9.33
CA ILE A 31 9.57 -5.91 -8.46
C ILE A 31 9.35 -5.47 -7.02
N ASN A 32 8.22 -5.86 -6.44
CA ASN A 32 8.01 -5.76 -5.00
C ASN A 32 8.41 -7.07 -4.33
N THR A 33 9.15 -6.99 -3.23
CA THR A 33 9.61 -8.15 -2.47
C THR A 33 8.85 -8.25 -1.15
N TYR A 34 8.48 -9.47 -0.78
CA TYR A 34 7.94 -9.81 0.54
C TYR A 34 8.89 -10.78 1.22
N LYS A 35 9.62 -10.28 2.23
CA LYS A 35 10.58 -11.04 3.03
C LYS A 35 9.89 -11.66 4.24
N THR A 36 10.20 -12.93 4.47
CA THR A 36 9.57 -13.82 5.45
C THR A 36 10.47 -14.04 6.67
N ASN A 37 11.77 -13.75 6.54
CA ASN A 37 12.76 -13.84 7.63
C ASN A 37 12.89 -12.50 8.37
N ASP A 38 12.21 -12.37 9.52
CA ASP A 38 12.59 -11.41 10.58
C ASP A 38 13.15 -12.20 11.77
N SER A 39 14.38 -12.70 11.64
CA SER A 39 15.19 -13.09 12.81
C SER A 39 16.34 -12.11 13.08
N HIS A 40 16.72 -11.26 12.12
CA HIS A 40 17.67 -10.16 12.31
C HIS A 40 17.20 -8.93 11.51
N GLY A 41 16.85 -7.87 12.23
CA GLY A 41 16.06 -6.75 11.75
C GLY A 41 16.75 -5.79 10.77
N GLN A 42 15.91 -4.84 10.33
CA GLN A 42 16.21 -3.51 9.74
C GLN A 42 16.16 -3.30 8.22
N THR A 43 15.71 -4.24 7.36
CA THR A 43 15.55 -3.93 5.91
C THR A 43 14.26 -4.39 5.23
N SER A 44 13.34 -5.07 5.93
CA SER A 44 12.19 -5.76 5.32
C SER A 44 10.88 -4.93 5.29
N THR A 45 10.64 -4.00 6.21
CA THR A 45 9.29 -3.42 6.36
C THR A 45 8.85 -2.48 5.27
N ARG A 46 9.73 -1.61 4.77
CA ARG A 46 9.36 -0.73 3.66
C ARG A 46 9.05 -1.55 2.40
N LEU A 47 9.81 -2.61 2.16
CA LEU A 47 9.61 -3.50 1.01
C LEU A 47 8.32 -4.32 1.16
N ASN A 48 8.09 -4.90 2.35
CA ASN A 48 6.84 -5.62 2.66
C ASN A 48 5.62 -4.69 2.60
N ALA A 49 5.75 -3.43 3.03
CA ALA A 49 4.70 -2.42 2.91
C ALA A 49 4.44 -2.05 1.44
N GLN A 50 5.49 -1.90 0.62
CA GLN A 50 5.34 -1.67 -0.83
C GLN A 50 4.65 -2.84 -1.52
N PHE A 51 5.05 -4.08 -1.20
CA PHE A 51 4.38 -5.30 -1.66
C PHE A 51 2.90 -5.31 -1.24
N PHE A 52 2.63 -5.03 0.03
CA PHE A 52 1.28 -5.01 0.56
C PHE A 52 0.40 -3.97 -0.15
N HIS A 53 0.85 -2.71 -0.20
CA HIS A 53 0.08 -1.63 -0.78
C HIS A 53 -0.08 -1.76 -2.29
N SER A 54 0.90 -2.33 -2.99
CA SER A 54 0.75 -2.62 -4.42
C SER A 54 -0.27 -3.71 -4.66
N GLN A 55 -0.22 -4.83 -3.91
CA GLN A 55 -1.23 -5.89 -3.98
C GLN A 55 -2.63 -5.38 -3.68
N LEU A 56 -2.75 -4.54 -2.67
CA LEU A 56 -4.02 -3.97 -2.27
C LEU A 56 -4.57 -2.97 -3.29
N LEU A 57 -3.73 -2.09 -3.84
CA LEU A 57 -4.16 -1.17 -4.89
C LEU A 57 -4.56 -1.93 -6.15
N MET A 58 -3.82 -2.96 -6.54
CA MET A 58 -4.18 -3.85 -7.65
C MET A 58 -5.53 -4.51 -7.42
N ASP A 59 -5.73 -5.14 -6.26
CA ASP A 59 -7.00 -5.78 -5.89
C ASP A 59 -8.18 -4.78 -5.94
N ILE A 60 -7.99 -3.55 -5.45
CA ILE A 60 -9.02 -2.52 -5.55
C ILE A 60 -9.30 -2.15 -7.01
N LEU A 61 -8.27 -1.89 -7.82
CA LEU A 61 -8.45 -1.51 -9.23
C LEU A 61 -9.20 -2.59 -10.02
N LEU A 62 -8.92 -3.87 -9.73
CA LEU A 62 -9.58 -5.01 -10.36
C LEU A 62 -11.04 -5.20 -9.95
N ARG A 63 -11.39 -4.83 -8.72
CA ARG A 63 -12.77 -4.94 -8.20
C ARG A 63 -13.60 -3.67 -8.38
N MET A 64 -13.00 -2.60 -8.90
CA MET A 64 -13.70 -1.35 -9.17
C MET A 64 -14.55 -1.47 -10.43
N LYS A 65 -15.82 -1.07 -10.33
CA LYS A 65 -16.70 -1.06 -11.50
C LYS A 65 -16.20 -0.09 -12.57
N THR A 66 -16.26 -0.58 -13.80
CA THR A 66 -15.87 0.16 -15.00
C THR A 66 -16.98 1.14 -15.35
N ASN A 67 -16.61 2.36 -15.77
CA ASN A 67 -17.55 3.36 -16.26
C ASN A 67 -17.21 3.66 -17.73
N ILE A 68 -18.22 3.88 -18.56
CA ILE A 68 -18.02 4.23 -19.97
C ILE A 68 -17.25 5.55 -20.12
N ASP A 69 -17.37 6.45 -19.14
CA ASP A 69 -16.63 7.70 -19.09
C ASP A 69 -15.11 7.50 -19.06
N ASP A 70 -14.61 6.40 -18.48
CA ASP A 70 -13.18 6.16 -18.37
C ASP A 70 -12.53 5.93 -19.72
N LYS A 71 -13.21 5.17 -20.60
CA LYS A 71 -12.76 4.92 -21.97
C LYS A 71 -12.69 6.23 -22.75
N ASN A 72 -13.70 7.08 -22.61
CA ASN A 72 -13.75 8.37 -23.31
C ASN A 72 -12.65 9.32 -22.80
N GLU A 73 -12.49 9.43 -21.48
CA GLU A 73 -11.43 10.25 -20.86
C GLU A 73 -10.03 9.75 -21.25
N LEU A 74 -9.82 8.42 -21.29
CA LEU A 74 -8.58 7.80 -21.76
C LEU A 74 -8.29 8.18 -23.22
N ILE A 75 -9.28 8.04 -24.11
CA ILE A 75 -9.12 8.38 -25.54
C ILE A 75 -8.75 9.85 -25.70
N ASP A 76 -9.38 10.75 -24.96
CA ASP A 76 -9.08 12.19 -25.05
C ASP A 76 -7.69 12.53 -24.50
N LEU A 77 -7.20 11.82 -23.48
CA LEU A 77 -5.82 11.93 -23.02
C LEU A 77 -4.84 11.40 -24.07
N CYS A 78 -5.09 10.21 -24.62
CA CYS A 78 -4.25 9.64 -25.68
C CYS A 78 -4.13 10.58 -26.89
N LYS A 79 -5.24 11.21 -27.32
CA LYS A 79 -5.23 12.20 -28.41
C LYS A 79 -4.32 13.40 -28.13
N LYS A 80 -4.26 13.86 -26.87
CA LYS A 80 -3.39 14.98 -26.47
C LYS A 80 -1.92 14.59 -26.49
N GLU A 81 -1.59 13.40 -26.00
CA GLU A 81 -0.21 12.90 -25.96
C GLU A 81 0.36 12.57 -27.35
N LEU A 82 -0.48 12.10 -28.28
CA LEU A 82 -0.07 11.66 -29.61
C LEU A 82 0.41 12.79 -30.56
N ASN A 83 0.27 14.07 -30.20
CA ASN A 83 0.87 15.23 -30.91
C ASN A 83 0.77 15.21 -32.47
N ASN A 84 -0.33 14.68 -33.03
CA ASN A 84 -0.60 14.51 -34.47
C ASN A 84 0.13 13.35 -35.20
N ASP A 85 0.59 12.31 -34.51
CA ASP A 85 0.96 11.05 -35.17
C ASP A 85 -0.27 10.42 -35.84
N LYS A 86 -0.34 10.50 -37.18
CA LYS A 86 -1.52 10.09 -37.95
C LYS A 86 -1.78 8.60 -37.88
N ASP A 87 -0.74 7.78 -37.79
CA ASP A 87 -0.89 6.33 -37.81
C ASP A 87 -1.41 5.83 -36.46
N GLU A 88 -0.84 6.32 -35.35
CA GLU A 88 -1.33 6.00 -34.01
C GLU A 88 -2.72 6.62 -33.72
N LEU A 89 -3.02 7.80 -34.27
CA LEU A 89 -4.36 8.37 -34.19
C LEU A 89 -5.41 7.50 -34.89
N ASN A 90 -5.10 6.93 -36.05
CA ASN A 90 -5.99 5.99 -36.74
C ASN A 90 -6.24 4.72 -35.92
N ILE A 91 -5.20 4.17 -35.28
CA ILE A 91 -5.33 3.02 -34.38
C ILE A 91 -6.17 3.38 -33.16
N LEU A 92 -6.02 4.59 -32.61
CA LEU A 92 -6.83 5.08 -31.49
C LEU A 92 -8.32 5.22 -31.88
N TYR A 93 -8.62 5.66 -33.11
CA TYR A 93 -9.99 5.66 -33.64
C TYR A 93 -10.54 4.24 -33.83
N GLU A 94 -9.71 3.31 -34.32
CA GLU A 94 -10.09 1.89 -34.42
C GLU A 94 -10.41 1.32 -33.03
N PHE A 95 -9.60 1.63 -32.02
CA PHE A 95 -9.85 1.24 -30.63
C PHE A 95 -11.14 1.87 -30.08
N SER A 96 -11.38 3.16 -30.36
CA SER A 96 -12.58 3.83 -29.85
C SER A 96 -13.87 3.20 -30.39
N GLU A 97 -13.88 2.82 -31.68
CA GLU A 97 -15.07 2.28 -32.35
C GLU A 97 -15.25 0.77 -32.16
N ILE A 98 -14.17 -0.01 -32.22
CA ILE A 98 -14.23 -1.48 -32.38
C ILE A 98 -13.88 -2.22 -31.08
N TYR A 99 -13.39 -1.53 -30.04
CA TYR A 99 -13.08 -2.19 -28.76
C TYR A 99 -14.30 -2.91 -28.18
N SER A 100 -14.09 -4.18 -27.83
CA SER A 100 -15.04 -5.04 -27.14
C SER A 100 -14.31 -5.87 -26.08
N ALA A 101 -15.02 -6.24 -25.01
CA ALA A 101 -14.44 -6.94 -23.87
C ALA A 101 -13.83 -8.31 -24.23
N ASP A 102 -14.28 -8.95 -25.32
CA ASP A 102 -13.73 -10.21 -25.86
C ASP A 102 -12.44 -10.01 -26.67
N LYS A 103 -12.05 -8.77 -27.00
CA LYS A 103 -10.80 -8.43 -27.73
C LYS A 103 -9.74 -7.73 -26.87
N ALA A 104 -9.91 -7.69 -25.55
CA ALA A 104 -8.98 -7.05 -24.63
C ALA A 104 -7.54 -7.60 -24.73
N LEU A 105 -7.35 -8.94 -24.76
CA LEU A 105 -6.01 -9.54 -24.94
C LEU A 105 -5.39 -9.19 -26.29
N TRP A 106 -6.20 -9.13 -27.35
CA TRP A 106 -5.74 -8.76 -28.68
C TRP A 106 -5.21 -7.32 -28.71
N TRP A 107 -5.94 -6.38 -28.09
CA TRP A 107 -5.49 -4.99 -27.96
C TRP A 107 -4.27 -4.84 -27.06
N TYR A 108 -4.18 -5.64 -26.00
CA TYR A 108 -3.01 -5.64 -25.12
C TYR A 108 -1.76 -6.20 -25.79
N THR A 109 -1.88 -7.15 -26.71
CA THR A 109 -0.72 -7.76 -27.37
C THR A 109 -0.33 -7.09 -28.69
N ARG A 110 -1.21 -6.24 -29.24
CA ARG A 110 -0.92 -5.41 -30.40
C ARG A 110 -0.02 -4.25 -29.97
N GLU A 111 1.15 -4.13 -30.59
CA GLU A 111 2.04 -3.00 -30.33
C GLU A 111 1.38 -1.69 -30.81
N THR A 112 0.82 -0.96 -29.86
CA THR A 112 0.09 0.29 -30.07
C THR A 112 0.50 1.28 -28.99
N PHE A 113 0.22 2.57 -29.21
CA PHE A 113 0.35 3.57 -28.16
C PHE A 113 -0.43 3.18 -26.90
N ILE A 114 -1.62 2.55 -27.02
CA ILE A 114 -2.44 2.12 -25.89
C ILE A 114 -1.71 1.08 -25.03
N TYR A 115 -1.11 0.08 -25.66
CA TYR A 115 -0.28 -0.92 -24.98
C TYR A 115 0.92 -0.25 -24.27
N GLN A 116 1.65 0.62 -24.97
CA GLN A 116 2.81 1.31 -24.41
C GLN A 116 2.40 2.18 -23.21
N PHE A 117 1.28 2.89 -23.33
CA PHE A 117 0.80 3.83 -22.33
C PHE A 117 0.27 3.11 -21.08
N LEU A 118 -0.43 1.97 -21.24
CA LEU A 118 -0.81 1.11 -20.12
C LEU A 118 0.43 0.56 -19.40
N ASN A 119 1.40 0.01 -20.14
CA ASN A 119 2.61 -0.52 -19.52
C ASN A 119 3.42 0.58 -18.82
N GLN A 120 3.50 1.79 -19.40
CA GLN A 120 4.08 2.95 -18.74
C GLN A 120 3.35 3.27 -17.43
N ALA A 121 2.02 3.32 -17.44
CA ALA A 121 1.19 3.56 -16.25
C ALA A 121 1.46 2.53 -15.14
N LEU A 122 1.52 1.25 -15.50
CA LEU A 122 1.83 0.14 -14.58
C LEU A 122 3.25 0.24 -14.01
N ARG A 123 4.21 0.77 -14.78
CA ARG A 123 5.61 0.92 -14.34
C ARG A 123 5.81 2.05 -13.36
N ILE A 124 5.34 3.24 -13.69
CA ILE A 124 5.49 4.43 -12.83
C ILE A 124 4.43 4.47 -11.74
N TRP A 125 3.47 3.53 -11.77
CA TRP A 125 2.35 3.45 -10.85
C TRP A 125 1.48 4.72 -10.88
N ASP A 126 1.18 5.18 -12.10
CA ASP A 126 0.29 6.32 -12.34
C ASP A 126 -1.16 5.91 -12.08
N ILE A 127 -1.61 6.16 -10.86
CA ILE A 127 -2.94 5.76 -10.41
C ILE A 127 -4.05 6.41 -11.24
N ASN A 128 -3.87 7.66 -11.66
CA ASN A 128 -4.89 8.35 -12.44
C ASN A 128 -5.11 7.64 -13.77
N LEU A 129 -4.01 7.32 -14.44
CA LEU A 129 -4.05 6.60 -15.70
C LEU A 129 -4.51 5.14 -15.53
N LEU A 130 -4.06 4.45 -14.47
CA LEU A 130 -4.50 3.08 -14.16
C LEU A 130 -6.00 3.00 -13.85
N VAL A 131 -6.56 4.01 -13.19
CA VAL A 131 -8.01 4.11 -12.98
C VAL A 131 -8.73 4.24 -14.32
N LEU A 132 -8.20 4.97 -15.30
CA LEU A 132 -8.78 5.06 -16.64
C LEU A 132 -8.66 3.75 -17.43
N PHE A 133 -7.54 3.04 -17.28
CA PHE A 133 -7.32 1.73 -17.88
C PHE A 133 -8.09 0.59 -17.21
N ARG A 134 -8.78 0.82 -16.09
CA ARG A 134 -9.40 -0.26 -15.30
C ARG A 134 -10.36 -1.13 -16.09
N PHE A 135 -11.05 -0.59 -17.10
CA PHE A 135 -11.92 -1.38 -17.97
C PHE A 135 -11.14 -2.41 -18.79
N LEU A 136 -10.05 -1.99 -19.42
CA LEU A 136 -9.20 -2.86 -20.22
C LEU A 136 -8.53 -3.91 -19.33
N ILE A 137 -8.04 -3.50 -18.15
CA ILE A 137 -7.42 -4.38 -17.17
C ILE A 137 -8.42 -5.44 -16.68
N TYR A 138 -9.66 -5.04 -16.37
CA TYR A 138 -10.73 -5.94 -15.94
C TYR A 138 -11.10 -6.94 -17.04
N ASP A 139 -11.24 -6.48 -18.29
CA ASP A 139 -11.57 -7.35 -19.41
C ASP A 139 -10.44 -8.35 -19.71
N ILE A 140 -9.17 -7.93 -19.60
CA ILE A 140 -8.01 -8.85 -19.65
C ILE A 140 -8.12 -9.91 -18.56
N GLN A 141 -8.42 -9.52 -17.32
CA GLN A 141 -8.61 -10.49 -16.22
C GLN A 141 -9.65 -11.54 -16.58
N LYS A 142 -10.81 -11.10 -17.08
CA LYS A 142 -11.91 -12.00 -17.44
C LYS A 142 -11.54 -12.96 -18.55
N GLN A 143 -10.78 -12.49 -19.54
CA GLN A 143 -10.27 -13.37 -20.59
C GLN A 143 -9.22 -14.36 -20.08
N LEU A 144 -8.34 -13.96 -19.16
CA LEU A 144 -7.38 -14.87 -18.53
C LEU A 144 -8.10 -15.93 -17.69
N GLU A 145 -9.10 -15.54 -16.89
CA GLU A 145 -9.94 -16.47 -16.12
C GLU A 145 -10.67 -17.47 -17.02
N PHE A 146 -11.23 -17.00 -18.15
CA PHE A 146 -11.93 -17.86 -19.10
C PHE A 146 -10.99 -18.82 -19.84
N ASN A 147 -9.77 -18.38 -20.14
CA ASN A 147 -8.76 -19.16 -20.86
C ASN A 147 -7.70 -19.79 -19.94
N GLN A 148 -8.01 -19.93 -18.65
CA GLN A 148 -7.07 -20.41 -17.64
C GLN A 148 -6.45 -21.75 -18.06
N CYS A 149 -5.13 -21.86 -17.88
CA CYS A 149 -4.42 -23.12 -18.08
C CYS A 149 -5.01 -24.24 -17.21
N GLN A 150 -5.09 -25.46 -17.76
CA GLN A 150 -5.67 -26.61 -17.05
C GLN A 150 -4.61 -27.45 -16.33
N ASP A 151 -3.43 -27.55 -16.94
CA ASP A 151 -2.33 -28.36 -16.44
C ASP A 151 -1.19 -27.48 -15.94
N SER A 152 -0.42 -28.00 -14.98
CA SER A 152 0.81 -27.36 -14.53
C SER A 152 1.81 -27.25 -15.69
N MET A 153 2.54 -26.14 -15.76
CA MET A 153 3.48 -25.87 -16.84
C MET A 153 4.72 -25.12 -16.36
N CYS A 154 5.77 -25.24 -17.17
CA CYS A 154 6.99 -24.46 -17.03
C CYS A 154 7.05 -23.45 -18.18
N VAL A 155 7.22 -22.17 -17.84
CA VAL A 155 7.28 -21.06 -18.81
C VAL A 155 8.52 -20.21 -18.59
N TYR A 156 8.91 -19.50 -19.64
CA TYR A 156 10.21 -18.85 -19.78
C TYR A 156 10.04 -17.37 -20.13
N HIS A 157 10.80 -16.50 -19.48
CA HIS A 157 10.90 -15.08 -19.81
C HIS A 157 12.35 -14.64 -19.78
N ALA A 158 12.89 -14.16 -20.90
CA ALA A 158 14.26 -13.66 -20.94
C ALA A 158 14.27 -12.13 -21.10
N GLN A 159 15.11 -11.45 -20.33
CA GLN A 159 15.25 -10.00 -20.39
C GLN A 159 16.60 -9.54 -19.84
N LEU A 160 17.00 -8.33 -20.22
CA LEU A 160 18.09 -7.60 -19.58
C LEU A 160 17.54 -6.87 -18.37
N ILE A 161 18.17 -7.03 -17.19
CA ILE A 161 17.81 -6.28 -15.98
C ILE A 161 19.00 -5.52 -15.43
N SER A 162 18.76 -4.43 -14.72
CA SER A 162 19.85 -3.69 -14.08
C SER A 162 20.53 -4.52 -13.00
N ASN A 163 21.81 -4.24 -12.74
CA ASN A 163 22.54 -4.82 -11.60
C ASN A 163 21.79 -4.63 -10.27
N SER A 164 21.06 -3.52 -10.11
CA SER A 164 20.27 -3.25 -8.91
C SER A 164 19.10 -4.22 -8.75
N GLU A 165 18.33 -4.45 -9.81
CA GLU A 165 17.21 -5.41 -9.82
C GLU A 165 17.71 -6.84 -9.66
N PHE A 166 18.80 -7.18 -10.36
CA PHE A 166 19.42 -8.50 -10.25
C PHE A 166 19.85 -8.79 -8.80
N ASN A 167 20.48 -7.82 -8.14
CA ASN A 167 20.87 -7.97 -6.74
C ASN A 167 19.66 -8.12 -5.81
N ILE A 168 18.55 -7.43 -6.08
CA ILE A 168 17.29 -7.62 -5.32
C ILE A 168 16.79 -9.06 -5.45
N LEU A 169 16.73 -9.59 -6.68
CA LEU A 169 16.28 -10.97 -6.92
C LEU A 169 17.22 -11.99 -6.28
N LYS A 170 18.53 -11.81 -6.45
CA LYS A 170 19.56 -12.69 -5.86
C LYS A 170 19.52 -12.69 -4.33
N ASN A 171 19.24 -11.55 -3.70
CA ASN A 171 19.14 -11.43 -2.25
C ASN A 171 17.76 -11.85 -1.68
N SER A 172 16.80 -12.20 -2.54
CA SER A 172 15.43 -12.57 -2.16
C SER A 172 15.15 -14.05 -2.41
N ILE A 173 16.19 -14.90 -2.49
CA ILE A 173 16.03 -16.36 -2.60
C ILE A 173 15.28 -16.88 -1.36
N GLY A 174 14.26 -17.70 -1.59
CA GLY A 174 13.33 -18.21 -0.58
C GLY A 174 12.17 -17.26 -0.24
N GLU A 175 12.25 -16.01 -0.69
CA GLU A 175 11.25 -14.96 -0.44
C GLU A 175 10.27 -14.83 -1.61
N PHE A 176 9.23 -14.02 -1.42
CA PHE A 176 8.20 -13.80 -2.41
C PHE A 176 8.41 -12.50 -3.16
N ILE A 177 8.01 -12.47 -4.43
CA ILE A 177 7.99 -11.28 -5.25
C ILE A 177 6.65 -11.13 -5.95
N SER A 178 6.31 -9.91 -6.32
CA SER A 178 5.20 -9.64 -7.23
C SER A 178 5.54 -8.53 -8.20
N THR A 179 5.01 -8.62 -9.41
CA THR A 179 5.12 -7.60 -10.44
C THR A 179 3.87 -6.73 -10.49
N ASN A 180 4.10 -5.45 -10.73
CA ASN A 180 3.04 -4.47 -10.96
C ASN A 180 2.51 -4.48 -12.41
N SER A 181 3.12 -5.29 -13.27
CA SER A 181 2.77 -5.46 -14.67
C SER A 181 2.28 -6.87 -14.94
N PHE A 182 1.53 -7.05 -16.03
CA PHE A 182 1.33 -8.38 -16.60
C PHE A 182 2.69 -8.96 -16.98
N LEU A 183 2.90 -10.24 -16.68
CA LEU A 183 4.14 -10.92 -17.03
C LEU A 183 3.87 -11.79 -18.25
N SER A 184 4.39 -11.35 -19.39
CA SER A 184 4.41 -12.16 -20.61
C SER A 184 5.56 -13.16 -20.54
N THR A 185 5.30 -14.39 -20.97
CA THR A 185 6.23 -15.52 -20.95
C THR A 185 5.96 -16.41 -22.17
N SER A 186 6.86 -17.33 -22.50
CA SER A 186 6.64 -18.36 -23.53
C SER A 186 6.81 -19.76 -22.97
N ILE A 187 6.09 -20.73 -23.55
CA ILE A 187 6.30 -22.17 -23.29
C ILE A 187 7.59 -22.66 -24.00
N ASN A 188 8.08 -21.90 -24.99
CA ASN A 188 9.28 -22.22 -25.75
C ASN A 188 10.48 -21.39 -25.26
N ILE A 189 11.54 -22.07 -24.81
CA ILE A 189 12.76 -21.43 -24.33
C ILE A 189 13.50 -20.67 -25.44
N ASP A 190 13.54 -21.19 -26.68
CA ASP A 190 14.24 -20.54 -27.79
C ASP A 190 13.54 -19.24 -28.19
N GLU A 191 12.20 -19.24 -28.14
CA GLU A 191 11.41 -18.05 -28.36
C GLU A 191 11.66 -17.02 -27.26
N ALA A 192 11.66 -17.44 -25.99
CA ALA A 192 11.98 -16.57 -24.85
C ALA A 192 13.39 -15.96 -24.98
N LEU A 193 14.40 -16.76 -25.35
CA LEU A 193 15.78 -16.28 -25.54
C LEU A 193 15.92 -15.32 -26.73
N SER A 194 15.05 -15.44 -27.75
CA SER A 194 15.04 -14.53 -28.89
C SER A 194 14.71 -13.07 -28.53
N PHE A 195 14.18 -12.83 -27.32
CA PHE A 195 13.94 -11.49 -26.78
C PHE A 195 15.21 -10.84 -26.22
N LEU A 196 16.32 -11.55 -26.00
CA LEU A 196 17.57 -10.92 -25.56
C LEU A 196 18.25 -10.20 -26.73
N ASP A 197 18.15 -8.87 -26.76
CA ASP A 197 18.87 -8.06 -27.76
C ASP A 197 20.37 -8.00 -27.41
N ASN A 198 21.16 -8.77 -28.14
CA ASN A 198 22.61 -8.82 -28.00
C ASN A 198 23.33 -7.56 -28.52
N SER A 199 22.62 -6.63 -29.17
CA SER A 199 23.20 -5.39 -29.71
C SER A 199 23.34 -4.27 -28.67
N ILE A 200 22.67 -4.39 -27.51
CA ILE A 200 22.71 -3.39 -26.44
C ILE A 200 24.01 -3.53 -25.63
N LEU A 201 24.73 -2.42 -25.45
CA LEU A 201 25.89 -2.33 -24.56
C LEU A 201 25.50 -2.80 -23.15
N ARG A 202 26.13 -3.89 -22.69
CA ARG A 202 25.81 -4.58 -21.42
C ARG A 202 26.33 -3.84 -20.16
N ASP A 203 26.79 -2.61 -20.30
CA ASP A 203 27.31 -1.84 -19.18
C ASP A 203 26.20 -1.63 -18.13
N ASN A 204 26.31 -2.32 -16.99
CA ASN A 204 25.36 -2.35 -15.87
C ASN A 204 24.07 -3.16 -16.05
N LEU A 205 23.96 -4.00 -17.08
CA LEU A 205 22.83 -4.91 -17.30
C LEU A 205 23.27 -6.38 -17.19
N GLN A 206 22.40 -7.21 -16.61
CA GLN A 206 22.57 -8.66 -16.54
C GLN A 206 21.52 -9.34 -17.44
N PRO A 207 21.93 -10.24 -18.35
CA PRO A 207 20.99 -11.11 -19.05
C PRO A 207 20.46 -12.17 -18.09
N VAL A 208 19.15 -12.27 -18.03
CA VAL A 208 18.46 -13.19 -17.13
C VAL A 208 17.39 -13.97 -17.90
N LEU A 209 17.33 -15.28 -17.63
CA LEU A 209 16.23 -16.16 -17.97
C LEU A 209 15.45 -16.49 -16.70
N ILE A 210 14.21 -16.03 -16.62
CA ILE A 210 13.27 -16.39 -15.56
C ILE A 210 12.53 -17.65 -16.00
N VAL A 211 12.59 -18.67 -15.15
CA VAL A 211 11.91 -19.97 -15.35
C VAL A 211 10.84 -20.08 -14.28
N ILE A 212 9.58 -20.20 -14.68
CA ILE A 212 8.43 -20.17 -13.77
C ILE A 212 7.71 -21.51 -13.84
N ASN A 213 7.66 -22.20 -12.70
CA ASN A 213 6.77 -23.34 -12.51
C ASN A 213 5.41 -22.82 -12.03
N ALA A 214 4.39 -23.00 -12.86
CA ALA A 214 3.04 -22.50 -12.62
C ALA A 214 2.06 -23.67 -12.58
N ASP A 215 1.30 -23.77 -11.48
CA ASP A 215 0.26 -24.77 -11.29
C ASP A 215 -1.10 -24.07 -11.11
N PRO A 216 -1.99 -24.14 -12.11
CA PRO A 216 -3.29 -23.45 -12.06
C PRO A 216 -4.28 -24.16 -11.12
N THR A 217 -4.00 -25.39 -10.68
CA THR A 217 -4.89 -26.18 -9.82
C THR A 217 -4.84 -25.73 -8.36
N ILE A 218 -3.81 -24.96 -7.99
CA ILE A 218 -3.66 -24.42 -6.63
C ILE A 218 -4.72 -23.35 -6.40
N LYS A 219 -5.59 -23.58 -5.40
CA LYS A 219 -6.63 -22.61 -5.01
C LYS A 219 -6.01 -21.27 -4.64
N GLY A 220 -6.59 -20.16 -5.10
CA GLY A 220 -6.19 -18.79 -4.74
C GLY A 220 -4.93 -18.28 -5.45
N VAL A 221 -4.52 -18.95 -6.53
CA VAL A 221 -3.56 -18.42 -7.48
C VAL A 221 -4.27 -17.44 -8.42
N LYS A 222 -3.60 -16.35 -8.78
CA LYS A 222 -4.09 -15.40 -9.78
C LYS A 222 -4.09 -16.04 -11.18
N PRO A 223 -5.04 -15.66 -12.06
CA PRO A 223 -5.19 -16.32 -13.34
C PRO A 223 -3.98 -16.12 -14.26
N PHE A 224 -3.71 -17.12 -15.08
CA PHE A 224 -2.74 -17.08 -16.16
C PHE A 224 -3.20 -18.02 -17.27
N ALA A 225 -2.96 -17.64 -18.52
CA ALA A 225 -3.49 -18.33 -19.69
C ALA A 225 -2.47 -18.38 -20.83
N ASN A 226 -2.52 -19.44 -21.63
CA ASN A 226 -1.94 -19.41 -22.97
C ASN A 226 -2.83 -18.55 -23.86
N ILE A 227 -2.29 -17.42 -24.31
CA ILE A 227 -3.04 -16.41 -25.06
C ILE A 227 -2.76 -16.45 -26.56
N ALA A 228 -2.03 -17.44 -27.09
CA ALA A 228 -1.65 -17.50 -28.50
C ALA A 228 -2.84 -17.31 -29.45
N LYS A 229 -4.00 -17.92 -29.16
CA LYS A 229 -5.21 -17.80 -30.00
C LYS A 229 -5.93 -16.45 -29.90
N HIS A 230 -5.61 -15.66 -28.88
CA HIS A 230 -6.25 -14.38 -28.56
C HIS A 230 -5.29 -13.19 -28.70
N SER A 231 -4.00 -13.46 -28.88
CA SER A 231 -2.94 -12.48 -29.09
C SER A 231 -2.97 -11.95 -30.53
N TYR A 232 -2.49 -10.73 -30.72
CA TYR A 232 -2.21 -10.17 -32.05
C TYR A 232 -1.17 -11.00 -32.81
N PHE A 233 -0.22 -11.60 -32.09
CA PHE A 233 0.83 -12.45 -32.64
C PHE A 233 0.50 -13.92 -32.40
N THR A 234 -0.37 -14.49 -33.24
CA THR A 234 -0.91 -15.85 -33.03
C THR A 234 0.10 -16.99 -33.10
N ASP A 235 1.26 -16.73 -33.71
CA ASP A 235 2.34 -17.73 -33.82
C ASP A 235 3.18 -17.81 -32.54
N GLU A 236 3.05 -16.83 -31.63
CA GLU A 236 3.82 -16.77 -30.40
C GLU A 236 3.15 -17.64 -29.35
N GLN A 237 3.91 -18.54 -28.70
CA GLN A 237 3.39 -19.44 -27.65
C GLN A 237 3.30 -18.70 -26.31
N GLU A 238 2.68 -17.51 -26.35
CA GLU A 238 2.64 -16.55 -25.26
C GLU A 238 1.71 -17.01 -24.14
N VAL A 239 2.24 -17.03 -22.91
CA VAL A 239 1.51 -17.23 -21.67
C VAL A 239 1.58 -15.95 -20.86
N LEU A 240 0.42 -15.42 -20.49
CA LEU A 240 0.30 -14.14 -19.77
C LEU A 240 -0.20 -14.38 -18.35
N PHE A 241 0.54 -13.85 -17.37
CA PHE A 241 0.13 -13.85 -15.97
C PHE A 241 -0.59 -12.55 -15.61
N MET A 242 -1.63 -12.67 -14.80
CA MET A 242 -2.37 -11.52 -14.28
C MET A 242 -1.50 -10.64 -13.38
N LEU A 243 -1.77 -9.34 -13.40
CA LEU A 243 -1.08 -8.38 -12.54
C LEU A 243 -1.20 -8.72 -11.04
N GLY A 244 -0.09 -8.51 -10.33
CA GLY A 244 0.05 -8.86 -8.93
C GLY A 244 0.14 -10.36 -8.66
N SER A 245 0.38 -11.19 -9.69
CA SER A 245 0.78 -12.58 -9.46
C SER A 245 2.02 -12.61 -8.55
N VAL A 246 2.00 -13.52 -7.58
CA VAL A 246 3.06 -13.66 -6.58
C VAL A 246 3.89 -14.89 -6.91
N PHE A 247 5.21 -14.76 -6.88
CA PHE A 247 6.14 -15.83 -7.17
C PHE A 247 7.13 -15.98 -6.01
N GLN A 248 7.49 -17.22 -5.67
CA GLN A 248 8.60 -17.49 -4.76
C GLN A 248 9.87 -17.70 -5.57
N ILE A 249 10.97 -17.06 -5.18
CA ILE A 249 12.28 -17.30 -5.81
C ILE A 249 12.90 -18.55 -5.20
N ASN A 250 13.10 -19.59 -6.00
CA ASN A 250 13.63 -20.86 -5.54
C ASN A 250 15.16 -20.86 -5.53
N ASN A 251 15.77 -20.42 -6.62
CA ASN A 251 17.22 -20.30 -6.74
C ASN A 251 17.61 -19.34 -7.88
N VAL A 252 18.88 -18.92 -7.85
CA VAL A 252 19.53 -18.14 -8.92
C VAL A 252 20.85 -18.82 -9.25
N CYS A 253 21.06 -19.21 -10.50
CA CYS A 253 22.31 -19.84 -10.97
C CYS A 253 22.78 -19.21 -12.28
N TYR A 254 24.07 -19.36 -12.60
CA TYR A 254 24.61 -18.93 -13.90
C TYR A 254 24.70 -20.15 -14.82
N SER A 255 24.28 -19.98 -16.07
CA SER A 255 24.40 -21.00 -17.11
C SER A 255 25.51 -20.61 -18.07
N GLU A 256 26.53 -21.46 -18.16
CA GLU A 256 27.62 -21.31 -19.13
C GLU A 256 27.12 -21.55 -20.56
N ASP A 257 26.19 -22.49 -20.76
CA ASP A 257 25.68 -22.84 -22.08
C ASP A 257 24.96 -21.66 -22.77
N TYR A 258 24.22 -20.88 -21.99
CA TYR A 258 23.47 -19.71 -22.47
C TYR A 258 24.16 -18.37 -22.16
N HIS A 259 25.28 -18.39 -21.42
CA HIS A 259 25.99 -17.21 -20.91
C HIS A 259 25.10 -16.18 -20.21
N LEU A 260 24.15 -16.66 -19.38
CA LEU A 260 23.17 -15.82 -18.67
C LEU A 260 22.82 -16.38 -17.30
N TRP A 261 22.16 -15.57 -16.47
CA TRP A 261 21.65 -16.00 -15.17
C TRP A 261 20.26 -16.61 -15.29
N ILE A 262 20.06 -17.78 -14.70
CA ILE A 262 18.76 -18.44 -14.61
C ILE A 262 18.16 -18.17 -13.22
N ILE A 263 16.93 -17.68 -13.17
CA ILE A 263 16.18 -17.46 -11.94
C ILE A 263 14.96 -18.38 -11.95
N ASN A 264 14.98 -19.38 -11.07
CA ASN A 264 13.87 -20.32 -10.95
C ASN A 264 12.85 -19.79 -9.94
N MET A 265 11.58 -19.76 -10.34
CA MET A 265 10.47 -19.27 -9.55
C MET A 265 9.29 -20.24 -9.55
N THR A 266 8.46 -20.16 -8.52
CA THR A 266 7.19 -20.90 -8.44
C THR A 266 6.04 -19.94 -8.20
N LEU A 267 4.97 -20.07 -8.99
CA LEU A 267 3.74 -19.32 -8.79
C LEU A 267 3.11 -19.68 -7.45
N CYS A 268 2.73 -18.67 -6.68
CA CYS A 268 2.24 -18.81 -5.32
C CYS A 268 0.77 -18.42 -5.21
N SER A 269 0.11 -19.10 -4.28
CA SER A 269 -1.26 -18.81 -3.88
C SER A 269 -1.30 -17.81 -2.74
N ASP A 270 -2.35 -16.99 -2.72
CA ASP A 270 -2.69 -16.11 -1.60
C ASP A 270 -2.95 -16.90 -0.29
N TYR A 271 -3.25 -18.20 -0.38
CA TYR A 271 -3.41 -19.09 0.77
C TYR A 271 -2.10 -19.69 1.31
N ASN A 272 -0.94 -19.37 0.73
CA ASN A 272 0.34 -19.77 1.28
C ASN A 272 0.44 -19.32 2.76
N HIS A 273 0.83 -20.21 3.68
CA HIS A 273 0.86 -19.91 5.12
C HIS A 273 1.62 -18.62 5.49
N LYS A 274 2.64 -18.24 4.70
CA LYS A 274 3.41 -17.01 4.91
C LYS A 274 2.71 -15.76 4.38
N LEU A 275 1.87 -15.88 3.34
CA LEU A 275 1.16 -14.77 2.70
C LEU A 275 -0.27 -14.60 3.24
N LYS A 276 -0.86 -15.68 3.72
CA LYS A 276 -2.25 -15.74 4.17
C LYS A 276 -2.62 -14.67 5.19
N PRO A 277 -1.82 -14.36 6.23
CA PRO A 277 -2.15 -13.29 7.17
C PRO A 277 -2.29 -11.92 6.50
N VAL A 278 -1.47 -11.67 5.47
CA VAL A 278 -1.44 -10.42 4.71
C VAL A 278 -2.73 -10.28 3.90
N PHE A 279 -3.10 -11.32 3.15
CA PHE A 279 -4.32 -11.31 2.33
C PHE A 279 -5.61 -11.38 3.17
N ASP A 280 -5.60 -12.08 4.31
CA ASP A 280 -6.72 -12.10 5.25
C ASP A 280 -6.94 -10.70 5.85
N TYR A 281 -5.87 -9.97 6.18
CA TYR A 281 -5.97 -8.57 6.61
C TYR A 281 -6.57 -7.67 5.50
N MET A 282 -6.08 -7.75 4.26
CA MET A 282 -6.65 -7.01 3.12
C MET A 282 -8.15 -7.26 2.96
N LYS A 283 -8.53 -8.53 3.04
CA LYS A 283 -9.91 -8.98 2.93
C LYS A 283 -10.79 -8.50 4.06
N ASN A 284 -10.28 -8.43 5.29
CA ASN A 284 -11.03 -7.92 6.44
C ASN A 284 -11.26 -6.42 6.34
N GLU A 285 -10.26 -5.66 5.87
CA GLU A 285 -10.35 -4.20 5.75
C GLU A 285 -11.27 -3.73 4.61
N TYR A 286 -11.28 -4.43 3.47
CA TYR A 286 -11.96 -3.97 2.24
C TYR A 286 -13.05 -4.92 1.72
N GLY A 287 -13.27 -6.06 2.39
CA GLY A 287 -14.23 -7.08 1.98
C GLY A 287 -13.87 -7.77 0.66
N ASN A 288 -14.75 -8.68 0.21
CA ASN A 288 -14.63 -9.37 -1.09
C ASN A 288 -15.54 -8.78 -2.19
N GLY A 289 -16.32 -7.75 -1.86
CA GLY A 289 -17.33 -7.19 -2.76
C GLY A 289 -16.75 -6.26 -3.83
N GLU A 290 -17.63 -5.60 -4.58
CA GLU A 290 -17.25 -4.50 -5.46
C GLU A 290 -16.58 -3.37 -4.66
N THR A 291 -15.53 -2.78 -5.21
CA THR A 291 -14.84 -1.62 -4.62
C THR A 291 -15.21 -0.34 -5.37
N GLY A 292 -14.88 0.80 -4.78
CA GLY A 292 -15.15 2.10 -5.41
C GLY A 292 -14.12 3.16 -5.02
N LEU A 293 -14.43 4.41 -5.37
CA LEU A 293 -13.56 5.57 -5.13
C LEU A 293 -13.19 5.74 -3.65
N LEU A 294 -14.09 5.40 -2.73
CA LEU A 294 -13.82 5.46 -1.29
C LEU A 294 -12.74 4.47 -0.85
N SER A 295 -12.78 3.23 -1.36
CA SER A 295 -11.78 2.21 -1.06
C SER A 295 -10.42 2.61 -1.66
N LEU A 296 -10.42 3.11 -2.91
CA LEU A 296 -9.23 3.61 -3.57
C LEU A 296 -8.57 4.73 -2.75
N GLY A 297 -9.34 5.76 -2.37
CA GLY A 297 -8.80 6.86 -1.57
C GLY A 297 -8.22 6.42 -0.23
N ARG A 298 -8.76 5.36 0.40
CA ARG A 298 -8.21 4.82 1.66
C ARG A 298 -6.83 4.21 1.49
N VAL A 299 -6.64 3.45 0.43
CA VAL A 299 -5.34 2.85 0.12
C VAL A 299 -4.33 3.91 -0.25
N LEU A 300 -4.75 4.91 -1.02
CA LEU A 300 -3.91 6.06 -1.35
C LEU A 300 -3.48 6.82 -0.09
N ARG A 301 -4.39 7.03 0.87
CA ARG A 301 -4.06 7.57 2.19
C ARG A 301 -3.01 6.73 2.92
N GLN A 302 -3.19 5.40 2.96
CA GLN A 302 -2.22 4.50 3.59
C GLN A 302 -0.84 4.53 2.90
N MET A 303 -0.83 4.73 1.58
CA MET A 303 0.39 4.91 0.79
C MET A 303 1.02 6.31 0.94
N GLY A 304 0.42 7.22 1.71
CA GLY A 304 0.86 8.60 1.87
C GLY A 304 0.54 9.51 0.67
N LYS A 305 -0.24 9.03 -0.30
CA LYS A 305 -0.70 9.78 -1.49
C LYS A 305 -1.95 10.61 -1.17
N PHE A 306 -1.80 11.57 -0.26
CA PHE A 306 -2.93 12.31 0.32
C PHE A 306 -3.66 13.21 -0.67
N ASN A 307 -2.95 13.77 -1.66
CA ASN A 307 -3.56 14.63 -2.69
C ASN A 307 -4.42 13.81 -3.66
N GLU A 308 -3.92 12.66 -4.11
CA GLU A 308 -4.66 11.74 -4.96
C GLU A 308 -5.87 11.17 -4.21
N ALA A 309 -5.70 10.77 -2.95
CA ALA A 309 -6.80 10.32 -2.10
C ALA A 309 -7.92 11.36 -2.00
N GLU A 310 -7.57 12.62 -1.71
CA GLU A 310 -8.51 13.74 -1.65
C GLU A 310 -9.23 13.94 -2.98
N ASN A 311 -8.51 13.97 -4.10
CA ASN A 311 -9.10 14.13 -5.42
C ASN A 311 -10.16 13.06 -5.71
N TYR A 312 -9.91 11.80 -5.36
CA TYR A 312 -10.89 10.73 -5.55
C TYR A 312 -12.09 10.82 -4.61
N TYR A 313 -11.90 11.27 -3.37
CA TYR A 313 -13.01 11.55 -2.47
C TYR A 313 -13.87 12.72 -2.96
N LEU A 314 -13.27 13.78 -3.50
CA LEU A 314 -14.00 14.89 -4.12
C LEU A 314 -14.70 14.43 -5.41
N LYS A 315 -14.05 13.62 -6.25
CA LYS A 315 -14.67 12.99 -7.43
C LYS A 315 -15.86 12.12 -7.02
N PHE A 316 -15.73 11.39 -5.91
CA PHE A 316 -16.84 10.63 -5.33
C PHE A 316 -17.99 11.56 -4.94
N LEU A 317 -17.76 12.67 -4.22
CA LEU A 317 -18.80 13.63 -3.81
C LEU A 317 -19.48 14.38 -4.96
N ASN A 318 -18.83 14.49 -6.12
CA ASN A 318 -19.42 15.14 -7.30
C ASN A 318 -20.35 14.24 -8.14
N GLN A 319 -20.46 12.94 -7.82
CA GLN A 319 -21.37 12.02 -8.52
C GLN A 319 -22.85 12.34 -8.20
N LYS A 320 -23.75 12.22 -9.20
CA LYS A 320 -25.15 12.69 -9.05
C LYS A 320 -26.03 11.86 -8.08
N GLN A 321 -25.59 10.68 -7.65
CA GLN A 321 -26.45 9.73 -6.93
C GLN A 321 -25.68 8.96 -5.86
N GLN A 322 -25.18 9.65 -4.83
CA GLN A 322 -24.64 8.96 -3.65
C GLN A 322 -25.71 8.83 -2.58
N ASP A 323 -25.74 7.68 -1.91
CA ASP A 323 -26.51 7.54 -0.69
C ASP A 323 -25.87 8.36 0.44
N TYR A 324 -26.71 8.81 1.38
CA TYR A 324 -26.26 9.64 2.50
C TYR A 324 -25.21 8.94 3.38
N LYS A 325 -25.17 7.59 3.43
CA LYS A 325 -24.18 6.87 4.25
C LYS A 325 -22.79 6.98 3.64
N SER A 326 -22.69 6.76 2.34
CA SER A 326 -21.44 6.89 1.60
C SER A 326 -20.96 8.34 1.55
N GLN A 327 -21.87 9.33 1.45
CA GLN A 327 -21.51 10.76 1.57
C GLN A 327 -20.92 11.08 2.95
N ALA A 328 -21.60 10.66 4.04
CA ALA A 328 -21.11 10.87 5.39
C ALA A 328 -19.75 10.19 5.62
N GLN A 329 -19.56 8.98 5.08
CA GLN A 329 -18.28 8.28 5.13
C GLN A 329 -17.19 9.03 4.36
N CYS A 330 -17.50 9.55 3.16
CA CYS A 330 -16.56 10.33 2.37
C CYS A 330 -16.08 11.59 3.09
N TYR A 331 -17.00 12.36 3.68
CA TYR A 331 -16.63 13.51 4.50
C TYR A 331 -15.77 13.13 5.70
N HIS A 332 -16.06 12.01 6.36
CA HIS A 332 -15.20 11.53 7.45
C HIS A 332 -13.78 11.20 6.96
N LEU A 333 -13.65 10.56 5.79
CA LEU A 333 -12.36 10.24 5.19
C LEU A 333 -11.59 11.47 4.74
N LEU A 334 -12.27 12.47 4.18
CA LEU A 334 -11.68 13.78 3.88
C LEU A 334 -11.19 14.49 5.14
N GLY A 335 -11.96 14.42 6.24
CA GLY A 335 -11.53 14.95 7.54
C GLY A 335 -10.25 14.31 8.06
N ASN A 336 -10.10 12.98 7.87
CA ASN A 336 -8.88 12.27 8.20
C ASN A 336 -7.70 12.68 7.30
N ILE A 337 -7.92 12.89 6.00
CA ILE A 337 -6.89 13.38 5.07
C ILE A 337 -6.42 14.79 5.48
N ALA A 338 -7.35 15.71 5.72
CA ALA A 338 -7.02 17.06 6.14
C ALA A 338 -6.25 17.06 7.47
N PHE A 339 -6.63 16.18 8.41
CA PHE A 339 -5.89 15.98 9.66
C PHE A 339 -4.45 15.52 9.41
N ASP A 340 -4.25 14.50 8.56
CA ASP A 340 -2.91 13.99 8.23
C ASP A 340 -2.03 15.04 7.53
N LYS A 341 -2.64 15.95 6.76
CA LYS A 341 -1.97 17.12 6.16
C LYS A 341 -1.68 18.24 7.16
N GLY A 342 -2.21 18.16 8.39
CA GLY A 342 -2.09 19.19 9.42
C GLY A 342 -3.09 20.35 9.30
N ASP A 343 -4.04 20.28 8.37
CA ASP A 343 -5.12 21.27 8.24
C ASP A 343 -6.29 20.91 9.17
N TYR A 344 -6.16 21.32 10.43
CA TYR A 344 -7.14 21.03 11.47
C TYR A 344 -8.43 21.85 11.33
N ASP A 345 -8.42 22.97 10.61
CA ASP A 345 -9.61 23.75 10.33
C ASP A 345 -10.50 23.02 9.31
N LEU A 346 -9.93 22.63 8.18
CA LEU A 346 -10.62 21.86 7.15
C LEU A 346 -11.02 20.47 7.64
N SER A 347 -10.16 19.82 8.42
CA SER A 347 -10.49 18.53 9.06
C SER A 347 -11.74 18.62 9.93
N LEU A 348 -11.86 19.67 10.74
CA LEU A 348 -13.02 19.90 11.59
C LEU A 348 -14.28 20.11 10.75
N GLU A 349 -14.20 20.93 9.70
CA GLU A 349 -15.32 21.18 8.77
C GLU A 349 -15.84 19.87 8.16
N TYR A 350 -14.95 19.05 7.60
CA TYR A 350 -15.32 17.78 7.02
C TYR A 350 -15.92 16.80 8.03
N HIS A 351 -15.36 16.70 9.23
CA HIS A 351 -15.95 15.85 10.27
C HIS A 351 -17.31 16.34 10.75
N LEU A 352 -17.54 17.66 10.80
CA LEU A 352 -18.84 18.24 11.11
C LEU A 352 -19.87 17.98 10.01
N ASN A 353 -19.48 18.10 8.73
CA ASN A 353 -20.35 17.77 7.60
C ASN A 353 -20.74 16.28 7.62
N SER A 354 -19.79 15.39 7.91
CA SER A 354 -20.07 13.97 8.12
C SER A 354 -21.07 13.74 9.27
N LEU A 355 -20.88 14.44 10.39
CA LEU A 355 -21.73 14.32 11.57
C LEU A 355 -23.16 14.84 11.30
N ASP A 356 -23.31 15.97 10.59
CA ASP A 356 -24.60 16.55 10.25
C ASP A 356 -25.45 15.61 9.37
N ILE A 357 -24.84 15.01 8.35
CA ILE A 357 -25.51 13.99 7.52
C ILE A 357 -25.92 12.79 8.37
N LYS A 358 -25.05 12.32 9.27
CA LYS A 358 -25.35 11.20 10.17
C LYS A 358 -26.52 11.53 11.09
N MET A 359 -26.49 12.68 11.75
CA MET A 359 -27.55 13.10 12.68
C MET A 359 -28.92 13.24 12.00
N LYS A 360 -28.97 13.65 10.72
CA LYS A 360 -30.21 13.80 9.97
C LYS A 360 -30.81 12.47 9.49
N ASN A 361 -29.98 11.48 9.20
CA ASN A 361 -30.41 10.30 8.44
C ASN A 361 -30.21 8.96 9.17
N PHE A 362 -29.38 8.90 10.21
CA PHE A 362 -29.08 7.68 10.95
C PHE A 362 -29.86 7.64 12.26
N GLN A 363 -29.94 6.46 12.88
CA GLN A 363 -30.53 6.32 14.20
C GLN A 363 -29.70 7.07 15.24
N VAL A 364 -30.35 7.59 16.29
CA VAL A 364 -29.72 8.39 17.36
C VAL A 364 -28.56 7.65 18.03
N ASN A 365 -28.59 6.31 18.05
CA ASN A 365 -27.54 5.46 18.62
C ASN A 365 -26.71 4.75 17.56
N ASP A 366 -26.57 5.30 16.35
CA ASP A 366 -25.71 4.68 15.35
C ASP A 366 -24.23 4.72 15.78
N PRO A 367 -23.49 3.60 15.76
CA PRO A 367 -22.09 3.55 16.19
C PRO A 367 -21.19 4.57 15.46
N SER A 368 -21.53 4.91 14.21
CA SER A 368 -20.75 5.84 13.39
C SER A 368 -20.80 7.30 13.87
N LEU A 369 -21.81 7.67 14.67
CA LEU A 369 -21.90 8.98 15.33
C LEU A 369 -20.80 9.12 16.39
N ALA A 370 -20.54 8.07 17.16
CA ALA A 370 -19.48 8.05 18.16
C ALA A 370 -18.09 8.18 17.54
N TYR A 371 -17.84 7.52 16.40
CA TYR A 371 -16.62 7.71 15.63
C TYR A 371 -16.44 9.16 15.17
N SER A 372 -17.50 9.82 14.67
CA SER A 372 -17.44 11.23 14.29
C SER A 372 -17.11 12.13 15.48
N HIS A 373 -17.77 11.93 16.62
CA HIS A 373 -17.48 12.69 17.83
C HIS A 373 -16.05 12.47 18.35
N ASN A 374 -15.54 11.24 18.30
CA ASN A 374 -14.16 10.95 18.68
C ASN A 374 -13.17 11.67 17.76
N SER A 375 -13.34 11.62 16.44
CA SER A 375 -12.48 12.34 15.49
C SER A 375 -12.53 13.87 15.70
N ILE A 376 -13.72 14.44 15.89
CA ILE A 376 -13.88 15.87 16.21
C ILE A 376 -13.14 16.23 17.51
N GLY A 377 -13.19 15.35 18.52
CA GLY A 377 -12.45 15.51 19.76
C GLY A 377 -10.94 15.60 19.55
N ILE A 378 -10.38 14.72 18.72
CA ILE A 378 -8.95 14.71 18.37
C ILE A 378 -8.58 16.03 17.68
N VAL A 379 -9.38 16.49 16.72
CA VAL A 379 -9.14 17.75 16.02
C VAL A 379 -9.20 18.95 16.97
N HIS A 380 -10.20 19.01 17.84
CA HIS A 380 -10.31 20.07 18.85
C HIS A 380 -9.11 20.09 19.80
N TRP A 381 -8.64 18.91 20.23
CA TRP A 381 -7.44 18.80 21.05
C TRP A 381 -6.21 19.36 20.34
N LYS A 382 -5.95 18.96 19.08
CA LYS A 382 -4.83 19.48 18.28
C LYS A 382 -4.89 20.99 18.06
N LYS A 383 -6.10 21.56 18.00
CA LYS A 383 -6.32 23.02 17.91
C LYS A 383 -6.20 23.74 19.26
N GLY A 384 -5.94 23.03 20.36
CA GLY A 384 -5.87 23.60 21.72
C GLY A 384 -7.23 23.83 22.38
N ASN A 385 -8.35 23.44 21.75
CA ASN A 385 -9.71 23.59 22.27
C ASN A 385 -10.08 22.42 23.20
N LYS A 386 -9.43 22.34 24.35
CA LYS A 386 -9.47 21.16 25.25
C LYS A 386 -10.86 20.86 25.81
N ASP A 387 -11.63 21.88 26.21
CA ASP A 387 -13.00 21.69 26.70
C ASP A 387 -13.93 21.06 25.64
N LYS A 388 -13.82 21.53 24.39
CA LYS A 388 -14.59 20.98 23.27
C LYS A 388 -14.14 19.56 22.92
N ALA A 389 -12.86 19.24 23.11
CA ALA A 389 -12.35 17.88 22.94
C ALA A 389 -12.98 16.92 23.95
N ILE A 390 -12.95 17.28 25.24
CA ILE A 390 -13.58 16.50 26.33
C ILE A 390 -15.09 16.36 26.10
N GLU A 391 -15.79 17.43 25.70
CA GLU A 391 -17.22 17.35 25.38
C GLU A 391 -17.49 16.34 24.25
N SER A 392 -16.69 16.38 23.18
CA SER A 392 -16.83 15.48 22.04
C SER A 392 -16.55 14.02 22.43
N TYR A 393 -15.49 13.77 23.22
CA TYR A 393 -15.22 12.43 23.74
C TYR A 393 -16.32 11.91 24.66
N ASN A 394 -16.91 12.75 25.51
CA ASN A 394 -18.04 12.36 26.35
C ASN A 394 -19.28 11.96 25.52
N ARG A 395 -19.54 12.66 24.40
CA ARG A 395 -20.62 12.28 23.47
C ARG A 395 -20.36 10.92 22.83
N ALA A 396 -19.13 10.67 22.35
CA ALA A 396 -18.74 9.37 21.81
C ALA A 396 -18.84 8.24 22.85
N LEU A 397 -18.33 8.51 24.06
CA LEU A 397 -18.35 7.60 25.20
C LEU A 397 -19.78 7.18 25.55
N LYS A 398 -20.72 8.14 25.65
CA LYS A 398 -22.12 7.85 25.95
C LYS A 398 -22.74 6.85 24.96
N ILE A 399 -22.49 7.04 23.66
CA ILE A 399 -23.02 6.17 22.60
C ILE A 399 -22.38 4.78 22.69
N TRP A 400 -21.05 4.69 22.79
CA TRP A 400 -20.37 3.39 22.84
C TRP A 400 -20.69 2.59 24.11
N VAL A 401 -20.81 3.24 25.26
CA VAL A 401 -21.26 2.59 26.51
C VAL A 401 -22.68 2.04 26.34
N GLN A 402 -23.59 2.81 25.74
CA GLN A 402 -24.97 2.38 25.52
C GLN A 402 -25.07 1.18 24.56
N LEU A 403 -24.20 1.09 23.56
CA LEU A 403 -24.25 0.04 22.53
C LEU A 403 -23.49 -1.22 22.91
N TYR A 404 -22.33 -1.08 23.55
CA TYR A 404 -21.36 -2.16 23.73
C TYR A 404 -20.98 -2.41 25.20
N GLY A 405 -21.48 -1.59 26.12
CA GLY A 405 -21.16 -1.66 27.54
C GLY A 405 -19.90 -0.88 27.93
N GLU A 406 -19.68 -0.75 29.24
CA GLU A 406 -18.58 0.06 29.79
C GLU A 406 -17.17 -0.52 29.57
N GLU A 407 -17.08 -1.79 29.19
CA GLU A 407 -15.82 -2.51 29.02
C GLU A 407 -15.46 -2.76 27.54
N ASP A 408 -16.12 -2.11 26.58
CA ASP A 408 -15.73 -2.21 25.16
C ASP A 408 -14.40 -1.48 24.88
N LEU A 409 -13.63 -1.99 23.92
CA LEU A 409 -12.36 -1.38 23.51
C LEU A 409 -12.50 0.05 22.98
N LYS A 410 -13.65 0.41 22.38
CA LYS A 410 -13.93 1.78 21.94
C LYS A 410 -14.15 2.72 23.13
N VAL A 411 -14.73 2.22 24.22
CA VAL A 411 -14.84 2.97 25.48
C VAL A 411 -13.44 3.23 26.07
N ALA A 412 -12.55 2.23 26.04
CA ALA A 412 -11.15 2.40 26.44
C ALA A 412 -10.42 3.46 25.59
N MET A 413 -10.71 3.52 24.28
CA MET A 413 -10.17 4.54 23.37
C MET A 413 -10.61 5.96 23.77
N CYS A 414 -11.87 6.17 24.11
CA CYS A 414 -12.34 7.47 24.62
C CYS A 414 -11.61 7.88 25.90
N PHE A 415 -11.51 6.97 26.88
CA PHE A 415 -10.80 7.28 28.12
C PHE A 415 -9.32 7.60 27.87
N ASN A 416 -8.66 6.90 26.96
CA ASN A 416 -7.28 7.20 26.58
C ASN A 416 -7.15 8.63 26.02
N ASN A 417 -8.03 8.99 25.09
CA ASN A 417 -8.01 10.32 24.47
C ASN A 417 -8.34 11.44 25.45
N MET A 418 -9.27 11.22 26.37
CA MET A 418 -9.54 12.15 27.47
C MET A 418 -8.33 12.27 28.41
N GLY A 419 -7.66 11.16 28.71
CA GLY A 419 -6.43 11.14 29.51
C GLY A 419 -5.33 12.01 28.91
N ILE A 420 -5.15 11.96 27.58
CA ILE A 420 -4.19 12.82 26.85
C ILE A 420 -4.54 14.31 27.04
N VAL A 421 -5.81 14.67 26.93
CA VAL A 421 -6.23 16.06 27.14
C VAL A 421 -5.96 16.50 28.58
N TYR A 422 -6.27 15.66 29.57
CA TYR A 422 -6.01 15.99 30.98
C TYR A 422 -4.51 16.09 31.31
N ASP A 423 -3.66 15.24 30.70
CA ASP A 423 -2.20 15.34 30.84
C ASP A 423 -1.68 16.68 30.29
N ASP A 424 -2.15 17.09 29.11
CA ASP A 424 -1.83 18.39 28.52
C ASP A 424 -2.32 19.57 29.36
N GLU A 425 -3.39 19.41 30.15
CA GLU A 425 -3.87 20.40 31.13
C GLU A 425 -3.12 20.34 32.47
N LYS A 426 -2.16 19.42 32.62
CA LYS A 426 -1.46 19.13 33.88
C LYS A 426 -2.40 18.63 34.99
N LYS A 427 -3.59 18.14 34.63
CA LYS A 427 -4.55 17.46 35.53
C LYS A 427 -4.16 15.98 35.66
N TYR A 428 -2.98 15.74 36.20
CA TYR A 428 -2.33 14.43 36.20
C TYR A 428 -3.13 13.34 36.91
N ALA A 429 -3.89 13.68 37.96
CA ALA A 429 -4.74 12.72 38.68
C ALA A 429 -5.90 12.23 37.80
N ASP A 430 -6.55 13.14 37.05
CA ASP A 430 -7.62 12.79 36.13
C ASP A 430 -7.08 11.98 34.93
N ALA A 431 -5.91 12.36 34.42
CA ALA A 431 -5.22 11.63 33.36
C ALA A 431 -4.92 10.17 33.77
N LEU A 432 -4.33 9.97 34.95
CA LEU A 432 -4.05 8.62 35.48
C LEU A 432 -5.33 7.81 35.66
N ARG A 433 -6.40 8.39 36.21
CA ARG A 433 -7.69 7.69 36.36
C ARG A 433 -8.24 7.23 35.01
N CYS A 434 -8.14 8.08 33.99
CA CYS A 434 -8.54 7.73 32.62
C CYS A 434 -7.68 6.57 32.07
N TYR A 435 -6.35 6.67 32.18
CA TYR A 435 -5.45 5.62 31.68
C TYR A 435 -5.57 4.31 32.45
N GLU A 436 -5.82 4.32 33.76
CA GLU A 436 -6.08 3.12 34.56
C GLU A 436 -7.35 2.41 34.08
N LYS A 437 -8.44 3.14 33.82
CA LYS A 437 -9.66 2.57 33.25
C LYS A 437 -9.43 2.01 31.85
N THR A 438 -8.71 2.72 30.99
CA THR A 438 -8.29 2.22 29.67
C THR A 438 -7.48 0.93 29.78
N LEU A 439 -6.47 0.91 30.65
CA LEU A 439 -5.56 -0.23 30.82
C LEU A 439 -6.32 -1.47 31.29
N MET A 440 -7.22 -1.31 32.27
CA MET A 440 -8.07 -2.39 32.77
C MET A 440 -8.89 -3.04 31.64
N ILE A 441 -9.56 -2.23 30.82
CA ILE A 441 -10.37 -2.73 29.70
C ILE A 441 -9.48 -3.42 28.66
N ARG A 442 -8.37 -2.79 28.27
CA ARG A 442 -7.44 -3.35 27.27
C ARG A 442 -6.84 -4.68 27.74
N LEU A 443 -6.43 -4.81 29.00
CA LEU A 443 -5.92 -6.06 29.56
C LEU A 443 -6.97 -7.18 29.61
N LYS A 444 -8.25 -6.82 29.74
CA LYS A 444 -9.35 -7.79 29.75
C LYS A 444 -9.66 -8.35 28.35
N HIS A 445 -9.54 -7.52 27.31
CA HIS A 445 -10.04 -7.85 25.97
C HIS A 445 -8.95 -8.02 24.90
N LEU A 446 -7.71 -7.60 25.15
CA LEU A 446 -6.59 -7.73 24.23
C LEU A 446 -5.57 -8.75 24.76
N PRO A 447 -4.83 -9.43 23.88
CA PRO A 447 -3.66 -10.19 24.27
C PRO A 447 -2.67 -9.31 25.03
N ILE A 448 -1.98 -9.86 26.03
CA ILE A 448 -1.04 -9.13 26.92
C ILE A 448 0.05 -8.36 26.15
N GLY A 449 0.41 -8.83 24.94
CA GLY A 449 1.36 -8.17 24.05
C GLY A 449 0.75 -7.18 23.06
N HIS A 450 -0.51 -6.79 23.15
CA HIS A 450 -1.11 -5.88 22.15
C HIS A 450 -0.57 -4.45 22.30
N CYS A 451 -0.24 -3.79 21.18
CA CYS A 451 0.38 -2.46 21.16
C CYS A 451 -0.43 -1.38 21.89
N ASP A 452 -1.76 -1.39 21.77
CA ASP A 452 -2.67 -0.55 22.57
C ASP A 452 -2.41 -0.58 24.09
N ILE A 453 -2.00 -1.73 24.66
CA ILE A 453 -1.62 -1.80 26.08
C ILE A 453 -0.32 -1.03 26.31
N GLY A 454 0.63 -1.17 25.38
CA GLY A 454 1.86 -0.37 25.35
C GLY A 454 1.57 1.13 25.34
N ASP A 455 0.67 1.59 24.47
CA ASP A 455 0.27 3.02 24.40
C ASP A 455 -0.18 3.56 25.77
N THR A 456 -1.01 2.78 26.48
CA THR A 456 -1.49 3.19 27.80
C THR A 456 -0.35 3.26 28.81
N TYR A 457 0.56 2.28 28.82
CA TYR A 457 1.74 2.33 29.69
C TYR A 457 2.65 3.51 29.36
N ASN A 458 2.92 3.79 28.09
CA ASN A 458 3.72 4.94 27.70
C ASN A 458 3.10 6.26 28.20
N ASN A 459 1.78 6.42 28.05
CA ASN A 459 1.07 7.61 28.51
C ASN A 459 1.09 7.75 30.04
N MET A 460 0.88 6.66 30.79
CA MET A 460 1.03 6.66 32.26
C MET A 460 2.46 7.01 32.69
N GLY A 461 3.46 6.52 31.95
CA GLY A 461 4.87 6.85 32.16
C GLY A 461 5.15 8.35 32.00
N ALA A 462 4.57 8.98 30.97
CA ALA A 462 4.69 10.42 30.72
C ALA A 462 4.10 11.24 31.88
N VAL A 463 2.90 10.89 32.35
CA VAL A 463 2.27 11.55 33.51
C VAL A 463 3.13 11.40 34.77
N HIS A 464 3.63 10.19 35.06
CA HIS A 464 4.50 9.97 36.21
C HIS A 464 5.82 10.74 36.12
N ARG A 465 6.37 10.92 34.90
CA ARG A 465 7.56 11.76 34.69
C ARG A 465 7.27 13.21 35.04
N CYS A 466 6.14 13.75 34.58
CA CYS A 466 5.70 15.12 34.89
C CYS A 466 5.45 15.34 36.39
N LEU A 467 4.97 14.32 37.10
CA LEU A 467 4.81 14.32 38.56
C LEU A 467 6.13 14.20 39.36
N GLY A 468 7.29 14.07 38.69
CA GLY A 468 8.58 13.84 39.35
C GLY A 468 8.81 12.40 39.83
N ASN A 469 7.86 11.49 39.56
CA ASN A 469 7.93 10.09 39.93
C ASN A 469 8.78 9.27 38.93
N HIS A 470 10.04 9.67 38.76
CA HIS A 470 10.89 9.16 37.68
C HIS A 470 11.09 7.63 37.70
N GLY A 471 11.10 7.00 38.88
CA GLY A 471 11.16 5.54 39.00
C GLY A 471 9.94 4.83 38.42
N ARG A 472 8.73 5.34 38.70
CA ARG A 472 7.48 4.83 38.11
C ARG A 472 7.41 5.13 36.62
N ALA A 473 7.86 6.31 36.20
CA ALA A 473 7.92 6.66 34.78
C ALA A 473 8.76 5.64 33.99
N LEU A 474 9.98 5.35 34.44
CA LEU A 474 10.85 4.34 33.81
C LEU A 474 10.23 2.94 33.84
N TYR A 475 9.58 2.54 34.94
CA TYR A 475 8.87 1.27 35.01
C TYR A 475 7.82 1.14 33.89
N TYR A 476 6.96 2.15 33.73
CA TYR A 476 5.92 2.15 32.72
C TYR A 476 6.46 2.26 31.29
N PHE A 477 7.44 3.12 31.05
CA PHE A 477 8.08 3.19 29.73
C PHE A 477 8.76 1.86 29.34
N ASN A 478 9.44 1.19 30.27
CA ASN A 478 10.06 -0.11 29.98
C ASN A 478 9.01 -1.21 29.72
N ARG A 479 7.87 -1.20 30.42
CA ARG A 479 6.75 -2.10 30.11
C ARG A 479 6.16 -1.84 28.73
N SER A 480 5.98 -0.57 28.38
CA SER A 480 5.54 -0.19 27.03
C SER A 480 6.54 -0.66 25.97
N LEU A 481 7.83 -0.43 26.20
CA LEU A 481 8.90 -0.82 25.29
C LEU A 481 8.91 -2.34 25.09
N GLU A 482 8.83 -3.13 26.18
CA GLU A 482 8.76 -4.59 26.10
C GLU A 482 7.58 -5.08 25.25
N ILE A 483 6.41 -4.44 25.38
CA ILE A 483 5.24 -4.76 24.56
C ILE A 483 5.48 -4.38 23.11
N TYR A 484 5.94 -3.16 22.85
CA TYR A 484 6.18 -2.68 21.49
C TYR A 484 7.25 -3.51 20.77
N GLU A 485 8.35 -3.86 21.43
CA GLU A 485 9.39 -4.71 20.84
C GLU A 485 8.89 -6.12 20.47
N LYS A 486 7.84 -6.60 21.15
CA LYS A 486 7.20 -7.89 20.84
C LYS A 486 6.06 -7.80 19.82
N SER A 487 5.47 -6.61 19.61
CA SER A 487 4.18 -6.46 18.92
C SER A 487 4.19 -5.48 17.75
N LEU A 488 5.17 -4.59 17.72
CA LEU A 488 5.38 -3.61 16.67
C LEU A 488 6.70 -3.93 15.96
N PHE A 489 6.82 -3.45 14.74
CA PHE A 489 8.10 -3.51 14.04
C PHE A 489 9.18 -2.73 14.79
N SER A 490 10.44 -3.19 14.75
CA SER A 490 11.54 -2.62 15.52
C SER A 490 11.82 -1.13 15.23
N GLN A 491 11.45 -0.62 14.06
CA GLN A 491 11.53 0.81 13.72
C GLN A 491 10.20 1.56 13.92
N HIS A 492 9.22 1.03 14.66
CA HIS A 492 7.95 1.74 14.83
C HIS A 492 8.15 3.06 15.59
N PRO A 493 7.59 4.21 15.14
CA PRO A 493 7.75 5.51 15.82
C PRO A 493 7.31 5.52 17.30
N SER A 494 6.41 4.63 17.71
CA SER A 494 6.07 4.44 19.14
C SER A 494 7.25 3.93 19.97
N ILE A 495 8.07 3.03 19.43
CA ILE A 495 9.32 2.56 20.08
C ILE A 495 10.28 3.74 20.25
N ALA A 496 10.48 4.52 19.19
CA ALA A 496 11.31 5.72 19.22
C ALA A 496 10.81 6.75 20.23
N SER A 497 9.49 6.96 20.28
CA SER A 497 8.85 7.86 21.25
C SER A 497 9.06 7.38 22.69
N THR A 498 8.98 6.08 22.93
CA THR A 498 9.29 5.49 24.24
C THR A 498 10.77 5.63 24.60
N TYR A 499 11.69 5.40 23.66
CA TYR A 499 13.12 5.67 23.87
C TYR A 499 13.41 7.13 24.18
N LYS A 500 12.84 8.07 23.42
CA LYS A 500 12.89 9.51 23.70
C LYS A 500 12.40 9.79 25.12
N ASN A 501 11.27 9.21 25.52
CA ASN A 501 10.69 9.40 26.83
C ASN A 501 11.56 8.88 27.99
N ILE A 502 12.19 7.72 27.80
CA ILE A 502 13.18 7.15 28.73
C ILE A 502 14.40 8.08 28.81
N GLY A 503 14.92 8.53 27.67
CA GLY A 503 16.04 9.46 27.58
C GLY A 503 15.79 10.76 28.37
N ILE A 504 14.64 11.40 28.17
CA ILE A 504 14.23 12.61 28.92
C ILE A 504 14.20 12.31 30.41
N THR A 505 13.68 11.15 30.81
CA THR A 505 13.61 10.78 32.23
C THR A 505 15.00 10.59 32.85
N HIS A 506 15.94 10.00 32.12
CA HIS A 506 17.33 9.88 32.54
C HIS A 506 18.05 11.25 32.57
N GLU A 507 17.77 12.14 31.62
CA GLU A 507 18.32 13.49 31.58
C GLU A 507 17.90 14.30 32.82
N ILE A 508 16.61 14.26 33.19
CA ILE A 508 16.08 14.92 34.40
C ILE A 508 16.77 14.36 35.66
N LYS A 509 17.04 13.05 35.68
CA LYS A 509 17.82 12.39 36.75
C LYS A 509 19.33 12.68 36.71
N LYS A 510 19.79 13.53 35.78
CA LYS A 510 21.21 13.87 35.52
C LYS A 510 22.07 12.70 35.04
N ASN A 511 21.47 11.63 34.56
CA ASN A 511 22.17 10.49 33.94
C ASN A 511 22.39 10.77 32.45
N LEU A 512 23.21 11.77 32.13
CA LEU A 512 23.33 12.32 30.77
C LEU A 512 23.83 11.31 29.74
N ILE A 513 24.77 10.42 30.10
CA ILE A 513 25.30 9.39 29.20
C ILE A 513 24.17 8.42 28.79
N VAL A 514 23.43 7.91 29.77
CA VAL A 514 22.29 7.01 29.51
C VAL A 514 21.18 7.72 28.73
N ALA A 515 20.93 9.00 29.02
CA ALA A 515 19.97 9.80 28.27
C ALA A 515 20.37 9.91 26.79
N LEU A 516 21.65 10.18 26.51
CA LEU A 516 22.19 10.28 25.15
C LEU A 516 22.09 8.94 24.41
N GLU A 517 22.38 7.82 25.07
CA GLU A 517 22.21 6.49 24.47
C GLU A 517 20.78 6.24 24.01
N PHE A 518 19.78 6.56 24.86
CA PHE A 518 18.37 6.41 24.50
C PHE A 518 17.92 7.41 23.43
N TYR A 519 18.45 8.64 23.45
CA TYR A 519 18.17 9.60 22.38
C TYR A 519 18.70 9.16 21.03
N ASN A 520 19.91 8.60 20.98
CA ASN A 520 20.46 8.05 19.74
C ASN A 520 19.60 6.90 19.23
N LYS A 521 19.20 5.95 20.08
CA LYS A 521 18.26 4.88 19.71
C LYS A 521 16.93 5.41 19.15
N ALA A 522 16.39 6.48 19.74
CA ALA A 522 15.18 7.12 19.23
C ALA A 522 15.41 7.82 17.89
N ALA A 523 16.54 8.52 17.73
CA ALA A 523 16.90 9.22 16.51
C ALA A 523 17.12 8.25 15.34
N ASP A 524 17.81 7.12 15.57
CA ASP A 524 18.01 6.08 14.57
C ASP A 524 16.66 5.66 13.96
N ILE A 525 15.66 5.41 14.80
CA ILE A 525 14.32 5.04 14.35
C ILE A 525 13.59 6.22 13.70
N PHE A 526 13.61 7.42 14.31
CA PHE A 526 12.88 8.57 13.76
C PHE A 526 13.44 9.03 12.41
N HIS A 527 14.76 9.02 12.22
CA HIS A 527 15.41 9.36 10.96
C HIS A 527 15.12 8.33 9.87
N GLU A 528 14.95 7.06 10.23
CA GLU A 528 14.57 6.00 9.30
C GLU A 528 13.08 6.04 8.92
N THR A 529 12.20 6.51 9.81
CA THR A 529 10.74 6.35 9.65
C THR A 529 9.95 7.61 9.36
N LEU A 530 10.47 8.78 9.73
CA LEU A 530 9.77 10.07 9.58
C LEU A 530 10.53 10.99 8.64
N LEU A 531 9.81 11.91 7.98
CA LEU A 531 10.45 12.92 7.13
C LEU A 531 11.33 13.84 7.98
N MET A 532 12.44 14.34 7.42
CA MET A 532 13.37 15.26 8.11
C MET A 532 12.71 16.51 8.72
N LYS A 533 11.56 16.95 8.16
CA LYS A 533 10.81 18.11 8.66
C LYS A 533 9.78 17.75 9.74
N HIS A 534 9.64 16.47 10.09
CA HIS A 534 8.68 16.03 11.09
C HIS A 534 9.06 16.60 12.47
N PRO A 535 8.10 17.10 13.26
CA PRO A 535 8.37 17.68 14.57
C PRO A 535 9.20 16.78 15.50
N ASP A 536 8.92 15.47 15.52
CA ASP A 536 9.67 14.52 16.35
C ASP A 536 11.16 14.38 15.95
N VAL A 537 11.48 14.45 14.65
CA VAL A 537 12.87 14.39 14.15
C VAL A 537 13.62 15.65 14.59
N ILE A 538 13.00 16.81 14.40
CA ILE A 538 13.59 18.09 14.80
C ILE A 538 13.80 18.14 16.32
N GLU A 539 12.85 17.62 17.08
CA GLU A 539 12.93 17.56 18.54
C GLU A 539 14.04 16.62 19.02
N ILE A 540 14.14 15.40 18.48
CA ILE A 540 15.17 14.44 18.94
C ILE A 540 16.59 14.94 18.62
N ASP A 541 16.80 15.53 17.45
CA ASP A 541 18.09 16.12 17.06
C ASP A 541 18.50 17.27 17.97
N ARG A 542 17.51 18.05 18.43
CA ARG A 542 17.74 19.12 19.40
C ARG A 542 18.12 18.54 20.77
N LEU A 543 17.44 17.49 21.23
CA LEU A 543 17.75 16.82 22.51
C LEU A 543 19.16 16.23 22.53
N ILE A 544 19.56 15.52 21.46
CA ILE A 544 20.90 14.95 21.31
C ILE A 544 21.98 16.04 21.38
N ARG A 545 21.81 17.12 20.61
CA ARG A 545 22.76 18.25 20.60
C ARG A 545 22.90 18.86 21.99
N ASN A 546 21.77 19.14 22.65
CA ASN A 546 21.77 19.76 23.97
C ASN A 546 22.48 18.91 25.03
N VAL A 547 22.19 17.60 25.07
CA VAL A 547 22.82 16.70 26.05
C VAL A 547 24.30 16.47 25.73
N SER A 548 24.67 16.33 24.47
CA SER A 548 26.08 16.17 24.06
C SER A 548 26.92 17.38 24.47
N CYS A 549 26.41 18.61 24.29
CA CYS A 549 27.08 19.82 24.75
C CYS A 549 27.27 19.84 26.28
N ARG A 550 26.29 19.34 27.05
CA ARG A 550 26.35 19.29 28.52
C ARG A 550 27.25 18.18 29.07
N ILE A 551 27.53 17.13 28.29
CA ILE A 551 28.48 16.07 28.66
C ILE A 551 29.92 16.56 28.43
N ASN A 552 30.13 17.36 27.38
CA ASN A 552 31.45 17.85 26.98
C ASN A 552 31.85 19.18 27.65
N ALA A 553 30.96 19.79 28.44
CA ALA A 553 31.19 21.00 29.22
C ALA A 553 31.43 20.65 30.69
#